data_AF-A0A965CZJ7-F1
#
_entry.id   AF-A0A965CZJ7-F1
#
_cell.length_a   1.000
_cell.length_b   1.000
_cell.length_c   1.000
_cell.angle_alpha   90.00
_cell.angle_beta   90.00
_cell.angle_gamma   90.00
#
_symmetry.space_group_name_H-M   'P 1'
#
loop_
_entity.id
_entity.type
_entity.pdbx_description
1 polymer ?
#
loop_
_entity_poly.entity_id
_entity_poly.type
_entity_poly.pdbx_seq_one_letter_code
_entity_poly.pdbx_strand_id
1 'polypeptide(L)'
;MQRFRWIALLFAMVVLMIDISQVKAQERTLEEVKQEVLRRTPRINPFEGIKREDAEAIVKSLTSTDRDHWAEQWCKYGLKYEAEADALAKQNGDAKKLGELYELAFNYCRIGRYPVASTPGKKEAYRNSVRMYLKFAKYADPRIEIVDVPFEGGKLTGYLQLPQGAQKPPVVIHWGGVDGWKEDRQGSSAMLRRQGLASLAVDMPGTGGNPVLYTDPKAERTLSVFIDHLLTRSDVDGTRVGVWGGSYGGYWAAKMAYVEAKRLKGAVFHGGNVHLGFQEKWLVPALTQTASTYLFGPASLFEARSQAMGVK
;
A
#
# COMPACT_ATOMS: atom_id res chain seq x y z
N MET A 1 35.57 57.44 42.67
CA MET A 1 34.32 57.45 41.86
C MET A 1 34.68 57.11 40.42
N GLN A 2 33.77 56.41 39.72
CA GLN A 2 33.89 55.84 38.37
C GLN A 2 34.47 54.41 38.34
N ARG A 3 33.89 53.41 37.67
CA ARG A 3 32.53 53.05 37.20
C ARG A 3 32.77 51.77 36.38
N PHE A 4 32.31 50.61 36.86
CA PHE A 4 32.26 49.38 36.07
C PHE A 4 31.36 49.59 34.83
N ARG A 5 31.85 49.29 33.62
CA ARG A 5 31.02 49.17 32.41
C ARG A 5 30.94 47.71 32.01
N TRP A 6 29.78 47.12 32.23
CA TRP A 6 29.38 45.84 31.62
C TRP A 6 29.01 46.10 30.16
N ILE A 7 29.59 45.33 29.24
CA ILE A 7 29.18 45.26 27.83
C ILE A 7 28.14 44.12 27.75
N ALA A 8 26.88 44.47 27.53
CA ALA A 8 25.83 43.51 27.17
C ALA A 8 25.81 43.38 25.64
N LEU A 9 26.19 42.21 25.12
CA LEU A 9 25.99 41.81 23.74
C LEU A 9 24.57 41.24 23.60
N LEU A 10 23.67 42.02 23.01
CA LEU A 10 22.35 41.57 22.55
C LEU A 10 22.52 40.81 21.22
N PHE A 11 22.51 39.48 21.28
CA PHE A 11 22.27 38.64 20.10
C PHE A 11 20.77 38.61 19.83
N ALA A 12 20.30 39.37 18.83
CA ALA A 12 18.97 39.19 18.27
C ALA A 12 19.02 38.02 17.28
N MET A 13 18.62 36.82 17.72
CA MET A 13 18.23 35.75 16.80
C MET A 13 16.90 36.15 16.15
N VAL A 14 16.96 36.67 14.93
CA VAL A 14 15.79 36.75 14.06
C VAL A 14 15.47 35.32 13.62
N VAL A 15 14.57 34.66 14.35
CA VAL A 15 13.90 33.46 13.84
C VAL A 15 12.88 33.96 12.83
N LEU A 16 13.21 33.85 11.55
CA LEU A 16 12.23 33.92 10.47
C LEU A 16 11.22 32.79 10.71
N MET A 17 10.09 33.11 11.32
CA MET A 17 8.91 32.27 11.30
C MET A 17 8.45 32.21 9.84
N ILE A 18 8.85 31.15 9.14
CA ILE A 18 8.22 30.79 7.87
C ILE A 18 6.77 30.49 8.22
N ASP A 19 5.83 31.23 7.64
CA ASP A 19 4.42 30.92 7.72
C ASP A 19 4.16 29.62 6.94
N ILE A 20 4.17 28.49 7.66
CA ILE A 20 4.02 27.14 7.10
C ILE A 20 2.66 26.98 6.40
N SER A 21 1.67 27.84 6.68
CA SER A 21 0.37 27.84 5.99
C SER A 21 0.48 28.09 4.48
N GLN A 22 1.62 28.62 4.00
CA GLN A 22 1.86 28.86 2.58
C GLN A 22 2.68 27.77 1.87
N VAL A 23 3.19 26.77 2.58
CA VAL A 23 3.98 25.69 1.94
C VAL A 23 3.02 24.68 1.30
N LYS A 24 2.60 24.97 0.07
CA LYS A 24 1.81 24.04 -0.74
C LYS A 24 2.69 22.88 -1.20
N ALA A 25 2.25 21.65 -0.94
CA ALA A 25 2.91 20.47 -1.47
C ALA A 25 2.92 20.55 -3.01
N GLN A 26 4.10 20.39 -3.60
CA GLN A 26 4.27 20.48 -5.05
C GLN A 26 3.56 19.32 -5.76
N GLU A 27 2.84 19.61 -6.83
CA GLU A 27 2.33 18.60 -7.76
C GLU A 27 3.17 18.62 -9.04
N ARG A 28 3.29 17.45 -9.67
CA ARG A 28 3.88 17.36 -11.02
C ARG A 28 2.88 17.86 -12.05
N THR A 29 3.40 18.50 -13.08
CA THR A 29 2.63 18.81 -14.30
C THR A 29 2.18 17.52 -14.98
N LEU A 30 1.16 17.62 -15.83
CA LEU A 30 0.69 16.48 -16.63
C LEU A 30 1.84 15.87 -17.45
N GLU A 31 2.70 16.69 -18.05
CA GLU A 31 3.80 16.19 -18.88
C GLU A 31 4.84 15.43 -18.04
N GLU A 32 5.20 15.93 -16.87
CA GLU A 32 6.09 15.21 -15.94
C GLU A 32 5.48 13.88 -15.47
N VAL A 33 4.16 13.84 -15.20
CA VAL A 33 3.46 12.60 -14.87
C VAL A 33 3.53 11.61 -16.03
N LYS A 34 3.28 12.05 -17.27
CA LYS A 34 3.38 11.23 -18.48
C LYS A 34 4.78 10.65 -18.66
N GLN A 35 5.81 11.48 -18.51
CA GLN A 35 7.20 11.02 -18.59
C GLN A 35 7.51 10.00 -17.51
N GLU A 36 7.00 10.19 -16.29
CA GLU A 36 7.22 9.24 -15.22
C GLU A 36 6.50 7.91 -15.44
N VAL A 37 5.27 7.92 -15.97
CA VAL A 37 4.56 6.69 -16.38
C VAL A 37 5.44 5.88 -17.32
N LEU A 38 5.95 6.52 -18.37
CA LEU A 38 6.80 5.86 -19.35
C LEU A 38 8.14 5.42 -18.75
N ARG A 39 8.78 6.24 -17.91
CA ARG A 39 10.06 5.87 -17.30
C ARG A 39 9.94 4.65 -16.38
N ARG A 40 8.83 4.53 -15.66
CA ARG A 40 8.60 3.46 -14.68
C ARG A 40 8.05 2.16 -15.27
N THR A 41 7.33 2.26 -16.39
CA THR A 41 6.72 1.08 -17.03
C THR A 41 7.77 0.16 -17.65
N PRO A 42 7.72 -1.17 -17.45
CA PRO A 42 6.71 -1.94 -16.73
C PRO A 42 7.20 -2.52 -15.38
N ARG A 43 8.18 -1.86 -14.72
CA ARG A 43 8.96 -2.50 -13.64
C ARG A 43 8.99 -1.73 -12.33
N ILE A 44 8.52 -0.49 -12.30
CA ILE A 44 8.62 0.38 -11.13
C ILE A 44 7.22 0.81 -10.70
N ASN A 45 6.98 0.73 -9.39
CA ASN A 45 5.70 1.08 -8.78
C ASN A 45 5.15 2.45 -9.23
N PRO A 46 3.86 2.53 -9.61
CA PRO A 46 2.83 1.47 -9.61
C PRO A 46 2.70 0.67 -10.92
N PHE A 47 3.63 0.77 -11.86
CA PHE A 47 3.48 0.24 -13.22
C PHE A 47 4.07 -1.15 -13.44
N GLU A 48 4.26 -1.94 -12.37
CA GLU A 48 4.64 -3.34 -12.53
C GLU A 48 3.51 -4.15 -13.18
N GLY A 49 3.88 -5.04 -14.11
CA GLY A 49 2.96 -6.04 -14.64
C GLY A 49 1.94 -5.53 -15.67
N ILE A 50 2.16 -4.35 -16.26
CA ILE A 50 1.39 -3.84 -17.41
C ILE A 50 2.18 -3.93 -18.71
N LYS A 51 1.49 -3.78 -19.85
CA LYS A 51 2.11 -3.74 -21.17
C LYS A 51 2.60 -2.32 -21.50
N ARG A 52 3.74 -2.22 -22.17
CA ARG A 52 4.34 -0.94 -22.54
C ARG A 52 3.46 -0.16 -23.51
N GLU A 53 2.89 -0.86 -24.48
CA GLU A 53 2.08 -0.29 -25.56
C GLU A 53 0.77 0.29 -25.01
N ASP A 54 0.18 -0.38 -24.02
CA ASP A 54 -1.01 0.12 -23.32
C ASP A 54 -0.69 1.39 -22.52
N ALA A 55 0.45 1.42 -21.81
CA ALA A 55 0.88 2.60 -21.08
C ALA A 55 1.10 3.81 -22.00
N GLU A 56 1.71 3.60 -23.18
CA GLU A 56 1.90 4.64 -24.19
C GLU A 56 0.58 5.16 -24.76
N ALA A 57 -0.41 4.28 -24.96
CA ALA A 57 -1.74 4.68 -25.39
C ALA A 57 -2.50 5.45 -24.31
N ILE A 58 -2.43 5.00 -23.05
CA ILE A 58 -3.05 5.70 -21.90
C ILE A 58 -2.40 7.07 -21.71
N VAL A 59 -1.07 7.19 -21.79
CA VAL A 59 -0.36 8.48 -21.69
C VAL A 59 -0.85 9.48 -22.74
N LYS A 60 -1.17 9.03 -23.95
CA LYS A 60 -1.75 9.87 -25.01
C LYS A 60 -3.18 10.32 -24.68
N SER A 61 -3.97 9.50 -23.99
CA SER A 61 -5.35 9.84 -23.62
C SER A 61 -5.49 10.69 -22.34
N LEU A 62 -4.42 10.80 -21.53
CA LEU A 62 -4.40 11.69 -20.37
C LEU A 62 -4.39 13.17 -20.82
N THR A 63 -5.42 13.92 -20.43
CA THR A 63 -5.60 15.35 -20.76
C THR A 63 -5.48 16.26 -19.54
N SER A 64 -5.49 15.70 -18.33
CA SER A 64 -5.31 16.41 -17.07
C SER A 64 -4.72 15.48 -16.01
N THR A 65 -4.31 16.04 -14.87
CA THR A 65 -3.94 15.29 -13.65
C THR A 65 -5.14 15.02 -12.74
N ASP A 66 -6.37 15.21 -13.24
CA ASP A 66 -7.58 14.92 -12.47
C ASP A 66 -7.62 13.45 -12.02
N ARG A 67 -8.03 13.25 -10.78
CA ARG A 67 -7.98 11.96 -10.09
C ARG A 67 -8.95 10.95 -10.68
N ASP A 68 -10.12 11.40 -11.11
CA ASP A 68 -11.15 10.53 -11.68
C ASP A 68 -10.90 10.29 -13.16
N HIS A 69 -10.39 11.30 -13.91
CA HIS A 69 -9.88 11.09 -15.26
C HIS A 69 -8.76 10.05 -15.29
N TRP A 70 -7.80 10.14 -14.36
CA TRP A 70 -6.76 9.12 -14.20
C TRP A 70 -7.37 7.73 -13.95
N ALA A 71 -8.27 7.62 -12.97
CA ALA A 71 -8.90 6.36 -12.63
C ALA A 71 -9.64 5.74 -13.83
N GLU A 72 -10.36 6.56 -14.58
CA GLU A 72 -11.08 6.16 -15.79
C GLU A 72 -10.12 5.64 -16.86
N GLN A 73 -9.09 6.41 -17.25
CA GLN A 73 -8.21 6.04 -18.36
C GLN A 73 -7.46 4.73 -18.08
N TRP A 74 -7.01 4.52 -16.84
CA TRP A 74 -6.36 3.27 -16.45
C TRP A 74 -7.35 2.12 -16.35
N CYS A 75 -8.45 2.29 -15.62
CA CYS A 75 -9.37 1.18 -15.37
C CYS A 75 -10.16 0.77 -16.62
N LYS A 76 -10.28 1.63 -17.64
CA LYS A 76 -10.77 1.27 -18.98
C LYS A 76 -10.01 0.08 -19.59
N TYR A 77 -8.69 0.03 -19.43
CA TYR A 77 -7.88 -1.11 -19.89
C TYR A 77 -8.08 -2.34 -19.00
N GLY A 78 -8.22 -2.15 -17.68
CA GLY A 78 -8.55 -3.24 -16.76
C GLY A 78 -9.87 -3.93 -17.13
N LEU A 79 -10.92 -3.15 -17.38
CA LEU A 79 -12.23 -3.65 -17.82
C LEU A 79 -12.15 -4.38 -19.17
N LYS A 80 -11.33 -3.90 -20.11
CA LYS A 80 -11.09 -4.58 -21.39
C LYS A 80 -10.50 -5.98 -21.17
N TYR A 81 -9.44 -6.10 -20.36
CA TYR A 81 -8.79 -7.39 -20.11
C TYR A 81 -9.65 -8.33 -19.27
N GLU A 82 -10.43 -7.79 -18.33
CA GLU A 82 -11.42 -8.59 -17.61
C GLU A 82 -12.48 -9.15 -18.57
N ALA A 83 -12.99 -8.37 -19.51
CA ALA A 83 -13.95 -8.85 -20.51
C ALA A 83 -13.37 -9.93 -21.43
N GLU A 84 -12.09 -9.79 -21.82
CA GLU A 84 -11.36 -10.81 -22.58
C GLU A 84 -11.23 -12.12 -21.77
N ALA A 85 -10.84 -12.01 -20.50
CA ALA A 85 -10.73 -13.16 -19.59
C ALA A 85 -12.10 -13.83 -19.35
N ASP A 86 -13.15 -13.04 -19.14
CA ASP A 86 -14.52 -13.55 -18.95
C ASP A 86 -15.03 -14.27 -20.20
N ALA A 87 -14.71 -13.77 -21.40
CA ALA A 87 -15.06 -14.43 -22.67
C ALA A 87 -14.31 -15.75 -22.85
N LEU A 88 -13.01 -15.77 -22.53
CA LEU A 88 -12.19 -16.98 -22.56
C LEU A 88 -12.67 -18.03 -21.54
N ALA A 89 -13.09 -17.59 -20.35
CA ALA A 89 -13.57 -18.46 -19.29
C ALA A 89 -14.85 -19.21 -19.70
N LYS A 90 -15.75 -18.55 -20.44
CA LYS A 90 -16.98 -19.16 -20.97
C LYS A 90 -16.70 -20.30 -21.96
N GLN A 91 -15.51 -20.33 -22.54
CA GLN A 91 -15.09 -21.35 -23.50
C GLN A 91 -14.21 -22.43 -22.86
N ASN A 92 -14.12 -22.47 -21.52
CA ASN A 92 -13.18 -23.33 -20.78
C ASN A 92 -11.73 -23.14 -21.26
N GLY A 93 -11.34 -21.89 -21.54
CA GLY A 93 -10.00 -21.58 -21.98
C GLY A 93 -8.92 -21.93 -20.96
N ASP A 94 -7.66 -21.92 -21.42
CA ASP A 94 -6.49 -22.29 -20.63
C ASP A 94 -6.40 -21.52 -19.29
N ALA A 95 -6.21 -22.26 -18.20
CA ALA A 95 -6.21 -21.71 -16.84
C ALA A 95 -5.07 -20.71 -16.59
N LYS A 96 -3.88 -20.98 -17.16
CA LYS A 96 -2.74 -20.06 -17.06
C LYS A 96 -3.05 -18.76 -17.78
N LYS A 97 -3.61 -18.83 -18.99
CA LYS A 97 -4.00 -17.65 -19.75
C LYS A 97 -5.08 -16.83 -19.05
N LEU A 98 -6.05 -17.48 -18.42
CA LEU A 98 -7.06 -16.81 -17.59
C LEU A 98 -6.43 -16.06 -16.41
N GLY A 99 -5.51 -16.71 -15.70
CA GLY A 99 -4.74 -16.08 -14.63
C GLY A 99 -4.00 -14.84 -15.10
N GLU A 100 -3.24 -14.95 -16.20
CA GLU A 100 -2.50 -13.83 -16.79
C GLU A 100 -3.40 -12.65 -17.17
N LEU A 101 -4.58 -12.90 -17.76
CA LEU A 101 -5.50 -11.84 -18.16
C LEU A 101 -6.17 -11.16 -16.96
N TYR A 102 -6.59 -11.92 -15.94
CA TYR A 102 -7.17 -11.32 -14.73
C TYR A 102 -6.14 -10.57 -13.89
N GLU A 103 -4.90 -11.05 -13.81
CA GLU A 103 -3.79 -10.33 -13.17
C GLU A 103 -3.53 -9.01 -13.89
N LEU A 104 -3.46 -9.06 -15.22
CA LEU A 104 -3.29 -7.88 -16.05
C LEU A 104 -4.45 -6.89 -15.85
N ALA A 105 -5.70 -7.38 -15.82
CA ALA A 105 -6.88 -6.56 -15.54
C ALA A 105 -6.79 -5.85 -14.18
N PHE A 106 -6.43 -6.61 -13.13
CA PHE A 106 -6.18 -6.10 -11.79
C PHE A 106 -5.15 -4.97 -11.79
N ASN A 107 -4.00 -5.16 -12.45
CA ASN A 107 -2.90 -4.19 -12.46
C ASN A 107 -3.34 -2.83 -13.00
N TYR A 108 -4.17 -2.79 -14.05
CA TYR A 108 -4.67 -1.53 -14.61
C TYR A 108 -5.59 -0.77 -13.64
N CYS A 109 -6.58 -1.42 -13.02
CA CYS A 109 -7.45 -0.73 -12.06
C CYS A 109 -6.75 -0.44 -10.72
N ARG A 110 -5.75 -1.24 -10.33
CA ARG A 110 -4.80 -0.94 -9.24
C ARG A 110 -4.08 0.38 -9.48
N ILE A 111 -3.57 0.61 -10.69
CA ILE A 111 -2.94 1.89 -11.06
C ILE A 111 -3.97 3.01 -11.05
N GLY A 112 -5.20 2.74 -11.51
CA GLY A 112 -6.30 3.70 -11.48
C GLY A 112 -6.63 4.22 -10.07
N ARG A 113 -6.54 3.37 -9.02
CA ARG A 113 -6.72 3.82 -7.63
C ARG A 113 -5.52 4.52 -7.02
N TYR A 114 -4.33 4.46 -7.64
CA TYR A 114 -3.09 4.95 -7.03
C TYR A 114 -3.13 6.47 -6.75
N PRO A 115 -2.51 6.95 -5.66
CA PRO A 115 -1.97 6.17 -4.54
C PRO A 115 -3.03 5.73 -3.52
N VAL A 116 -4.21 6.36 -3.54
CA VAL A 116 -5.30 6.12 -2.59
C VAL A 116 -6.66 6.33 -3.25
N ALA A 117 -7.66 5.60 -2.77
CA ALA A 117 -9.05 5.69 -3.24
C ALA A 117 -9.81 6.92 -2.68
N SER A 118 -9.34 8.13 -2.98
CA SER A 118 -9.87 9.38 -2.38
C SER A 118 -11.11 9.96 -3.06
N THR A 119 -11.29 9.73 -4.37
CA THR A 119 -12.40 10.26 -5.18
C THR A 119 -13.37 9.14 -5.63
N PRO A 120 -14.61 9.45 -6.07
CA PRO A 120 -15.56 8.42 -6.51
C PRO A 120 -15.02 7.49 -7.60
N GLY A 121 -14.34 8.03 -8.62
CA GLY A 121 -13.72 7.24 -9.68
C GLY A 121 -12.58 6.36 -9.16
N LYS A 122 -11.72 6.87 -8.27
CA LYS A 122 -10.66 6.06 -7.64
C LYS A 122 -11.21 4.96 -6.72
N LYS A 123 -12.33 5.20 -6.02
CA LYS A 123 -13.04 4.19 -5.23
C LYS A 123 -13.63 3.09 -6.11
N GLU A 124 -14.17 3.45 -7.27
CA GLU A 124 -14.63 2.48 -8.26
C GLU A 124 -13.47 1.68 -8.85
N ALA A 125 -12.36 2.33 -9.20
CA ALA A 125 -11.14 1.64 -9.63
C ALA A 125 -10.64 0.65 -8.58
N TYR A 126 -10.68 1.01 -7.29
CA TYR A 126 -10.36 0.07 -6.21
C TYR A 126 -11.31 -1.13 -6.18
N ARG A 127 -12.63 -0.93 -6.20
CA ARG A 127 -13.62 -2.03 -6.23
C ARG A 127 -13.39 -2.97 -7.41
N ASN A 128 -13.14 -2.41 -8.60
CA ASN A 128 -12.83 -3.19 -9.79
C ASN A 128 -11.52 -3.95 -9.63
N SER A 129 -10.47 -3.33 -9.09
CA SER A 129 -9.19 -4.00 -8.83
C SER A 129 -9.35 -5.20 -7.88
N VAL A 130 -10.10 -5.06 -6.77
CA VAL A 130 -10.36 -6.18 -5.85
C VAL A 130 -11.16 -7.28 -6.56
N ARG A 131 -12.22 -6.94 -7.30
CA ARG A 131 -12.99 -7.92 -8.09
C ARG A 131 -12.08 -8.72 -9.03
N MET A 132 -11.25 -8.03 -9.81
CA MET A 132 -10.33 -8.64 -10.79
C MET A 132 -9.27 -9.50 -10.09
N TYR A 133 -8.73 -9.03 -8.97
CA TYR A 133 -7.78 -9.79 -8.16
C TYR A 133 -8.41 -11.09 -7.62
N LEU A 134 -9.66 -11.04 -7.15
CA LEU A 134 -10.36 -12.24 -6.69
C LEU A 134 -10.68 -13.22 -7.84
N LYS A 135 -10.83 -12.75 -9.08
CA LYS A 135 -10.89 -13.63 -10.26
C LYS A 135 -9.52 -14.24 -10.54
N PHE A 136 -8.45 -13.45 -10.52
CA PHE A 136 -7.06 -13.92 -10.65
C PHE A 136 -6.69 -14.98 -9.60
N ALA A 137 -7.09 -14.78 -8.34
CA ALA A 137 -6.77 -15.65 -7.21
C ALA A 137 -7.19 -17.12 -7.42
N LYS A 138 -8.21 -17.36 -8.25
CA LYS A 138 -8.68 -18.72 -8.62
C LYS A 138 -7.69 -19.48 -9.49
N TYR A 139 -6.84 -18.77 -10.21
CA TYR A 139 -5.86 -19.30 -11.16
C TYR A 139 -4.42 -19.14 -10.67
N ALA A 140 -4.22 -18.52 -9.51
CA ALA A 140 -2.89 -18.35 -8.92
C ALA A 140 -2.32 -19.69 -8.45
N ASP A 141 -1.03 -19.89 -8.71
CA ASP A 141 -0.27 -21.06 -8.24
C ASP A 141 1.01 -20.59 -7.51
N PRO A 142 1.20 -20.95 -6.23
CA PRO A 142 0.27 -21.63 -5.32
C PRO A 142 -1.01 -20.82 -5.06
N ARG A 143 -2.10 -21.55 -4.83
CA ARG A 143 -3.44 -21.01 -4.57
C ARG A 143 -3.41 -19.88 -3.56
N ILE A 144 -4.08 -18.78 -3.91
CA ILE A 144 -4.39 -17.69 -2.97
C ILE A 144 -5.67 -18.07 -2.22
N GLU A 145 -5.55 -18.34 -0.93
CA GLU A 145 -6.68 -18.53 -0.04
C GLU A 145 -7.14 -17.19 0.52
N ILE A 146 -8.44 -16.92 0.40
CA ILE A 146 -9.09 -15.76 1.01
C ILE A 146 -9.45 -16.13 2.44
N VAL A 147 -8.86 -15.44 3.40
CA VAL A 147 -9.07 -15.65 4.83
C VAL A 147 -9.90 -14.51 5.37
N ASP A 148 -11.12 -14.79 5.77
CA ASP A 148 -12.00 -13.83 6.44
C ASP A 148 -12.03 -14.11 7.95
N VAL A 149 -11.64 -13.12 8.75
CA VAL A 149 -11.63 -13.19 10.21
C VAL A 149 -12.72 -12.28 10.77
N PRO A 150 -13.63 -12.78 11.63
CA PRO A 150 -14.64 -11.93 12.28
C PRO A 150 -13.99 -10.77 13.05
N PHE A 151 -14.53 -9.56 12.88
CA PHE A 151 -14.00 -8.36 13.52
C PHE A 151 -15.09 -7.30 13.69
N GLU A 152 -15.39 -6.91 14.94
CA GLU A 152 -16.27 -5.78 15.31
C GLU A 152 -17.58 -5.68 14.50
N GLY A 153 -18.33 -6.79 14.39
CA GLY A 153 -19.61 -6.84 13.66
C GLY A 153 -19.47 -6.97 12.13
N GLY A 154 -18.23 -7.00 11.63
CA GLY A 154 -17.89 -7.30 10.25
C GLY A 154 -16.78 -8.35 10.17
N LYS A 155 -15.88 -8.17 9.20
CA LYS A 155 -14.74 -9.05 8.96
C LYS A 155 -13.53 -8.30 8.46
N LEU A 156 -12.35 -8.85 8.73
CA LEU A 156 -11.08 -8.47 8.12
C LEU A 156 -10.66 -9.57 7.15
N THR A 157 -10.28 -9.18 5.93
CA THR A 157 -9.87 -10.11 4.88
C THR A 157 -8.35 -10.09 4.71
N GLY A 158 -7.73 -11.27 4.70
CA GLY A 158 -6.34 -11.49 4.34
C GLY A 158 -6.19 -12.50 3.21
N TYR A 159 -5.01 -12.54 2.59
CA TYR A 159 -4.68 -13.49 1.54
C TYR A 159 -3.54 -14.40 1.99
N LEU A 160 -3.87 -15.67 2.25
CA LEU A 160 -2.93 -16.69 2.68
C LEU A 160 -2.42 -17.47 1.48
N GLN A 161 -1.11 -17.66 1.41
CA GLN A 161 -0.49 -18.60 0.47
C GLN A 161 0.54 -19.45 1.19
N LEU A 162 0.45 -20.76 0.99
CA LEU A 162 1.38 -21.73 1.55
C LEU A 162 2.51 -22.04 0.55
N PRO A 163 3.75 -22.24 1.01
CA PRO A 163 4.81 -22.81 0.20
C PRO A 163 4.45 -24.24 -0.23
N GLN A 164 4.81 -24.59 -1.48
CA GLN A 164 4.49 -25.90 -2.05
C GLN A 164 5.19 -27.02 -1.26
N GLY A 165 4.45 -28.07 -0.93
CA GLY A 165 4.97 -29.25 -0.23
C GLY A 165 5.33 -29.05 1.24
N ALA A 166 5.13 -27.85 1.81
CA ALA A 166 5.41 -27.61 3.21
C ALA A 166 4.33 -28.19 4.13
N GLN A 167 4.75 -28.82 5.22
CA GLN A 167 3.86 -29.26 6.30
C GLN A 167 3.95 -28.25 7.44
N LYS A 168 2.83 -27.58 7.76
CA LYS A 168 2.72 -26.58 8.84
C LYS A 168 3.87 -25.55 8.82
N PRO A 169 4.04 -24.78 7.73
CA PRO A 169 5.09 -23.76 7.66
C PRO A 169 4.87 -22.65 8.71
N PRO A 170 5.94 -22.00 9.21
CA PRO A 170 5.84 -20.72 9.90
C PRO A 170 5.14 -19.69 9.02
N VAL A 171 4.48 -18.72 9.64
CA VAL A 171 3.69 -17.71 8.92
C VAL A 171 4.30 -16.33 9.10
N VAL A 172 4.39 -15.57 8.01
CA VAL A 172 4.65 -14.13 8.07
C VAL A 172 3.39 -13.39 7.68
N ILE A 173 2.85 -12.62 8.61
CA ILE A 173 1.79 -11.64 8.34
C ILE A 173 2.47 -10.39 7.78
N HIS A 174 2.07 -9.91 6.60
CA HIS A 174 2.72 -8.76 5.98
C HIS A 174 1.77 -7.80 5.32
N TRP A 175 2.19 -6.54 5.27
CA TRP A 175 1.44 -5.42 4.71
C TRP A 175 2.41 -4.38 4.14
N GLY A 176 1.91 -3.52 3.25
CA GLY A 176 2.67 -2.41 2.70
C GLY A 176 2.42 -1.09 3.44
N GLY A 177 2.67 0.02 2.73
CA GLY A 177 2.39 1.36 3.21
C GLY A 177 1.03 1.86 2.74
N VAL A 178 0.86 3.18 2.68
CA VAL A 178 -0.42 3.84 2.37
C VAL A 178 -0.97 3.48 0.98
N ASP A 179 -0.12 3.08 0.05
CA ASP A 179 -0.46 2.76 -1.34
C ASP A 179 -0.17 1.30 -1.74
N GLY A 180 0.39 0.48 -0.82
CA GLY A 180 0.72 -0.92 -1.05
C GLY A 180 -0.19 -1.84 -0.24
N TRP A 181 -1.35 -2.15 -0.80
CA TRP A 181 -2.42 -2.90 -0.11
C TRP A 181 -2.24 -4.41 -0.31
N LYS A 182 -2.98 -5.25 0.43
CA LYS A 182 -2.79 -6.71 0.44
C LYS A 182 -2.79 -7.36 -0.95
N GLU A 183 -3.58 -6.85 -1.90
CA GLU A 183 -3.59 -7.31 -3.31
C GLU A 183 -2.25 -7.09 -4.02
N ASP A 184 -1.51 -6.03 -3.65
CA ASP A 184 -0.24 -5.63 -4.29
C ASP A 184 0.95 -6.44 -3.77
N ARG A 185 0.72 -7.33 -2.79
CA ARG A 185 1.80 -7.99 -2.06
C ARG A 185 2.31 -9.27 -2.71
N GLN A 186 1.86 -9.61 -3.92
CA GLN A 186 2.22 -10.87 -4.61
C GLN A 186 3.73 -11.11 -4.71
N GLY A 187 4.52 -10.09 -5.04
CA GLY A 187 5.98 -10.21 -5.09
C GLY A 187 6.60 -10.53 -3.72
N SER A 188 6.08 -9.91 -2.67
CA SER A 188 6.48 -10.16 -1.27
C SER A 188 6.06 -11.56 -0.80
N SER A 189 4.83 -11.97 -1.13
CA SER A 189 4.31 -13.31 -0.85
C SER A 189 5.15 -14.39 -1.52
N ALA A 190 5.52 -14.19 -2.79
CA ALA A 190 6.38 -15.11 -3.52
C ALA A 190 7.79 -15.20 -2.91
N MET A 191 8.36 -14.09 -2.45
CA MET A 191 9.65 -14.07 -1.75
C MET A 191 9.61 -14.92 -0.48
N LEU A 192 8.59 -14.74 0.36
CA LEU A 192 8.41 -15.50 1.61
C LEU A 192 8.25 -17.00 1.34
N ARG A 193 7.41 -17.36 0.36
CA ARG A 193 7.20 -18.78 0.00
C ARG A 193 8.46 -19.45 -0.53
N ARG A 194 9.30 -18.76 -1.29
CA ARG A 194 10.60 -19.30 -1.73
C ARG A 194 11.54 -19.61 -0.56
N GLN A 195 11.32 -19.01 0.61
CA GLN A 195 12.04 -19.30 1.85
C GLN A 195 11.33 -20.34 2.74
N GLY A 196 10.28 -21.01 2.24
CA GLY A 196 9.53 -21.99 3.01
C GLY A 196 8.59 -21.39 4.06
N LEU A 197 8.26 -20.10 3.96
CA LEU A 197 7.36 -19.40 4.88
C LEU A 197 5.98 -19.23 4.23
N ALA A 198 4.92 -19.51 5.00
CA ALA A 198 3.58 -19.10 4.62
C ALA A 198 3.45 -17.58 4.67
N SER A 199 2.69 -17.03 3.73
CA SER A 199 2.50 -15.61 3.56
C SER A 199 1.05 -15.26 3.79
N LEU A 200 0.76 -14.42 4.79
CA LEU A 200 -0.57 -13.83 5.02
C LEU A 200 -0.50 -12.33 4.73
N ALA A 201 -0.96 -11.90 3.56
CA ALA A 201 -1.03 -10.49 3.20
C ALA A 201 -2.31 -9.86 3.76
N VAL A 202 -2.19 -8.75 4.48
CA VAL A 202 -3.32 -8.02 5.10
C VAL A 202 -3.19 -6.52 4.87
N ASP A 203 -4.28 -5.77 5.09
CA ASP A 203 -4.25 -4.32 5.06
C ASP A 203 -3.94 -3.75 6.45
N MET A 204 -3.02 -2.79 6.52
CA MET A 204 -2.76 -2.07 7.77
C MET A 204 -3.93 -1.14 8.12
N PRO A 205 -4.06 -0.72 9.39
CA PRO A 205 -5.01 0.34 9.76
C PRO A 205 -4.93 1.56 8.83
N GLY A 206 -6.10 2.03 8.40
CA GLY A 206 -6.25 3.16 7.48
C GLY A 206 -6.11 2.82 6.00
N THR A 207 -5.99 1.55 5.60
CA THR A 207 -5.81 1.18 4.19
C THR A 207 -6.72 0.06 3.73
N GLY A 208 -6.95 0.00 2.42
CA GLY A 208 -7.65 -1.10 1.76
C GLY A 208 -9.00 -1.42 2.38
N GLY A 209 -9.18 -2.67 2.80
CA GLY A 209 -10.40 -3.16 3.45
C GLY A 209 -10.41 -3.05 4.97
N ASN A 210 -9.39 -2.43 5.60
CA ASN A 210 -9.34 -2.28 7.04
C ASN A 210 -10.25 -1.12 7.49
N PRO A 211 -11.28 -1.36 8.34
CA PRO A 211 -12.24 -0.34 8.73
C PRO A 211 -11.71 0.62 9.82
N VAL A 212 -10.57 0.31 10.44
CA VAL A 212 -10.02 1.09 11.54
C VAL A 212 -8.97 2.07 11.01
N LEU A 213 -9.05 3.33 11.45
CA LEU A 213 -8.10 4.38 11.07
C LEU A 213 -6.71 4.13 11.65
N TYR A 214 -5.68 4.65 10.97
CA TYR A 214 -4.28 4.60 11.43
C TYR A 214 -4.08 5.26 12.80
N THR A 215 -4.88 6.29 13.11
CA THR A 215 -4.79 7.10 14.32
C THR A 215 -5.55 6.50 15.51
N ASP A 216 -6.31 5.41 15.32
CA ASP A 216 -7.00 4.74 16.43
C ASP A 216 -5.94 4.19 17.42
N PRO A 217 -5.99 4.56 18.71
CA PRO A 217 -4.98 4.16 19.70
C PRO A 217 -4.85 2.66 19.93
N LYS A 218 -5.87 1.89 19.52
CA LYS A 218 -5.96 0.44 19.67
C LYS A 218 -5.95 -0.27 18.31
N ALA A 219 -5.54 0.37 17.21
CA ALA A 219 -5.70 -0.22 15.88
C ALA A 219 -4.87 -1.51 15.67
N GLU A 220 -3.89 -1.79 16.53
CA GLU A 220 -3.14 -3.06 16.53
C GLU A 220 -4.04 -4.28 16.66
N ARG A 221 -5.24 -4.13 17.25
CA ARG A 221 -6.23 -5.21 17.36
C ARG A 221 -6.63 -5.80 16.00
N THR A 222 -6.61 -4.98 14.93
CA THR A 222 -6.92 -5.43 13.56
C THR A 222 -5.85 -6.38 12.99
N LEU A 223 -4.62 -6.31 13.50
CA LEU A 223 -3.53 -7.20 13.13
C LEU A 223 -3.44 -8.40 14.08
N SER A 224 -3.71 -8.17 15.36
CA SER A 224 -3.67 -9.18 16.42
C SER A 224 -4.68 -10.31 16.18
N VAL A 225 -5.87 -9.99 15.64
CA VAL A 225 -6.91 -10.99 15.36
C VAL A 225 -6.47 -12.03 14.31
N PHE A 226 -5.56 -11.67 13.40
CA PHE A 226 -4.99 -12.64 12.46
C PHE A 226 -4.05 -13.63 13.17
N ILE A 227 -3.35 -13.21 14.22
CA ILE A 227 -2.53 -14.12 15.05
C ILE A 227 -3.46 -15.12 15.77
N ASP A 228 -4.58 -14.64 16.33
CA ASP A 228 -5.59 -15.51 16.94
C ASP A 228 -6.12 -16.53 15.94
N HIS A 229 -6.47 -16.08 14.73
CA HIS A 229 -6.93 -16.97 13.67
C HIS A 229 -5.89 -18.05 13.31
N LEU A 230 -4.62 -17.67 13.13
CA LEU A 230 -3.55 -18.61 12.78
C LEU A 230 -3.31 -19.68 13.84
N LEU A 231 -3.55 -19.39 15.13
CA LEU A 231 -3.46 -20.38 16.21
C LEU A 231 -4.53 -21.48 16.10
N THR A 232 -5.65 -21.21 15.42
CA THR A 232 -6.73 -22.20 15.22
C THR A 232 -6.49 -23.13 14.04
N ARG A 233 -5.51 -22.81 13.19
CA ARG A 233 -5.26 -23.53 11.94
C ARG A 233 -4.34 -24.73 12.16
N SER A 234 -4.63 -25.82 11.45
CA SER A 234 -3.85 -27.06 11.49
C SER A 234 -2.89 -27.23 10.30
N ASP A 235 -2.97 -26.37 9.29
CA ASP A 235 -2.18 -26.42 8.06
C ASP A 235 -0.98 -25.46 8.05
N VAL A 236 -0.85 -24.64 9.09
CA VAL A 236 0.28 -23.74 9.37
C VAL A 236 0.76 -23.91 10.80
N ASP A 237 1.96 -23.41 11.11
CA ASP A 237 2.43 -23.31 12.49
C ASP A 237 2.09 -21.94 13.09
N GLY A 238 0.89 -21.85 13.68
CA GLY A 238 0.41 -20.64 14.36
C GLY A 238 1.23 -20.21 15.58
N THR A 239 2.18 -21.05 16.05
CA THR A 239 3.08 -20.69 17.16
C THR A 239 4.40 -20.06 16.68
N ARG A 240 4.68 -20.13 15.37
CA ARG A 240 5.83 -19.49 14.72
C ARG A 240 5.36 -18.43 13.73
N VAL A 241 4.92 -17.29 14.29
CA VAL A 241 4.43 -16.15 13.51
C VAL A 241 5.43 -15.00 13.54
N GLY A 242 5.76 -14.46 12.38
CA GLY A 242 6.47 -13.20 12.22
C GLY A 242 5.60 -12.12 11.56
N VAL A 243 6.01 -10.86 11.66
CA VAL A 243 5.36 -9.76 10.94
C VAL A 243 6.33 -8.98 10.06
N TRP A 244 5.84 -8.43 8.95
CA TRP A 244 6.61 -7.52 8.11
C TRP A 244 5.74 -6.35 7.62
N GLY A 245 6.11 -5.13 8.04
CA GLY A 245 5.47 -3.89 7.61
C GLY A 245 6.40 -3.06 6.71
N GLY A 246 5.94 -2.75 5.50
CA GLY A 246 6.66 -1.90 4.54
C GLY A 246 6.24 -0.44 4.59
N SER A 247 7.18 0.48 4.35
CA SER A 247 6.95 1.92 4.28
C SER A 247 6.19 2.43 5.50
N TYR A 248 5.11 3.19 5.33
CA TYR A 248 4.27 3.71 6.42
C TYR A 248 3.69 2.63 7.35
N GLY A 249 3.56 1.39 6.86
CA GLY A 249 3.17 0.22 7.66
C GLY A 249 4.28 -0.32 8.56
N GLY A 250 5.53 0.12 8.40
CA GLY A 250 6.62 -0.22 9.30
C GLY A 250 6.31 0.13 10.76
N TYR A 251 5.64 1.26 11.01
CA TYR A 251 5.13 1.62 12.35
C TYR A 251 4.40 0.46 13.02
N TRP A 252 3.47 -0.16 12.28
CA TRP A 252 2.69 -1.28 12.79
C TRP A 252 3.56 -2.50 13.07
N ALA A 253 4.60 -2.76 12.29
CA ALA A 253 5.50 -3.88 12.58
C ALA A 253 6.27 -3.64 13.90
N ALA A 254 6.73 -2.41 14.14
CA ALA A 254 7.37 -2.02 15.39
C ALA A 254 6.40 -2.05 16.58
N LYS A 255 5.17 -1.54 16.41
CA LYS A 255 4.10 -1.60 17.41
C LYS A 255 3.76 -3.05 17.75
N MET A 256 3.57 -3.90 16.75
CA MET A 256 3.26 -5.32 16.93
C MET A 256 4.40 -6.07 17.63
N ALA A 257 5.67 -5.75 17.34
CA ALA A 257 6.81 -6.32 18.07
C ALA A 257 6.75 -6.04 19.58
N TYR A 258 6.19 -4.90 19.99
CA TYR A 258 5.99 -4.55 21.39
C TYR A 258 4.73 -5.19 21.98
N VAL A 259 3.57 -5.00 21.34
CA VAL A 259 2.28 -5.45 21.89
C VAL A 259 2.12 -6.97 21.87
N GLU A 260 2.74 -7.63 20.89
CA GLU A 260 2.66 -9.07 20.66
C GLU A 260 3.98 -9.81 20.90
N ALA A 261 4.87 -9.23 21.69
CA ALA A 261 6.21 -9.77 21.98
C ALA A 261 6.21 -11.24 22.46
N LYS A 262 5.12 -11.68 23.12
CA LYS A 262 4.98 -13.06 23.59
C LYS A 262 4.58 -14.04 22.49
N ARG A 263 3.89 -13.56 21.45
CA ARG A 263 3.30 -14.38 20.37
C ARG A 263 4.13 -14.36 19.10
N LEU A 264 4.81 -13.25 18.81
CA LEU A 264 5.65 -13.10 17.61
C LEU A 264 7.07 -13.66 17.81
N LYS A 265 7.61 -14.24 16.75
CA LYS A 265 8.99 -14.75 16.66
C LYS A 265 9.93 -13.82 15.89
N GLY A 266 9.38 -12.79 15.24
CA GLY A 266 10.18 -11.79 14.55
C GLY A 266 9.30 -10.67 13.99
N ALA A 267 9.90 -9.49 13.83
CA ALA A 267 9.25 -8.34 13.22
C ALA A 267 10.24 -7.64 12.28
N VAL A 268 9.80 -7.33 11.07
CA VAL A 268 10.56 -6.58 10.08
C VAL A 268 9.92 -5.21 9.91
N PHE A 269 10.62 -4.19 10.41
CA PHE A 269 10.36 -2.80 10.09
C PHE A 269 11.11 -2.44 8.80
N HIS A 270 10.40 -2.13 7.72
CA HIS A 270 11.02 -1.80 6.44
C HIS A 270 10.65 -0.39 5.99
N GLY A 271 11.50 0.59 6.30
CA GLY A 271 11.44 1.93 5.69
C GLY A 271 10.28 2.81 6.16
N GLY A 272 9.81 2.63 7.39
CA GLY A 272 8.71 3.42 7.98
C GLY A 272 9.13 4.52 8.93
N ASN A 273 8.15 5.02 9.70
CA ASN A 273 8.35 5.91 10.84
C ASN A 273 7.90 5.19 12.13
N VAL A 274 8.51 5.51 13.28
CA VAL A 274 8.05 5.02 14.61
C VAL A 274 7.78 6.16 15.57
N HIS A 275 8.70 7.13 15.66
CA HIS A 275 8.58 8.26 16.58
C HIS A 275 9.01 9.58 15.92
N LEU A 276 10.32 9.78 15.71
CA LEU A 276 10.85 11.05 15.18
C LEU A 276 10.27 11.41 13.82
N GLY A 277 10.09 10.43 12.94
CA GLY A 277 9.51 10.64 11.61
C GLY A 277 8.03 11.06 11.59
N PHE A 278 7.34 11.06 12.74
CA PHE A 278 5.99 11.62 12.88
C PHE A 278 5.99 13.05 13.44
N GLN A 279 7.15 13.60 13.81
CA GLN A 279 7.23 14.98 14.28
C GLN A 279 7.09 15.96 13.11
N GLU A 280 6.46 17.11 13.35
CA GLU A 280 6.22 18.15 12.35
C GLU A 280 7.49 18.51 11.56
N LYS A 281 8.61 18.71 12.27
CA LYS A 281 9.92 19.03 11.67
C LYS A 281 10.42 18.00 10.65
N TRP A 282 9.97 16.75 10.74
CA TRP A 282 10.27 15.69 9.78
C TRP A 282 9.22 15.62 8.67
N LEU A 283 7.94 15.74 9.04
CA LEU A 283 6.81 15.60 8.13
C LEU A 283 6.71 16.74 7.13
N VAL A 284 6.90 18.00 7.55
CA VAL A 284 6.72 19.16 6.67
C VAL A 284 7.69 19.12 5.48
N PRO A 285 9.03 19.01 5.65
CA PRO A 285 9.93 18.89 4.50
C PRO A 285 9.67 17.63 3.68
N ALA A 286 9.40 16.50 4.34
CA ALA A 286 9.10 15.23 3.68
C ALA A 286 7.91 15.33 2.74
N LEU A 287 6.83 15.98 3.15
CA LEU A 287 5.55 16.00 2.44
C LEU A 287 5.37 17.20 1.51
N THR A 288 6.29 18.16 1.55
CA THR A 288 6.22 19.36 0.72
C THR A 288 7.36 19.52 -0.26
N GLN A 289 8.57 19.03 0.09
CA GLN A 289 9.80 19.27 -0.69
C GLN A 289 10.47 17.97 -1.14
N THR A 290 10.60 16.97 -0.26
CA THR A 290 11.50 15.82 -0.52
C THR A 290 10.81 14.52 -0.93
N ALA A 291 9.48 14.40 -0.85
CA ALA A 291 8.72 13.29 -1.44
C ALA A 291 8.52 13.40 -2.96
N SER A 292 9.43 14.09 -3.66
CA SER A 292 9.40 14.28 -5.12
C SER A 292 9.45 12.98 -5.93
N THR A 293 9.70 11.85 -5.27
CA THR A 293 9.70 10.50 -5.86
C THR A 293 8.29 9.90 -6.03
N TYR A 294 7.23 10.49 -5.48
CA TYR A 294 5.85 10.04 -5.75
C TYR A 294 5.39 10.40 -7.16
N LEU A 295 4.51 9.57 -7.75
CA LEU A 295 4.11 9.71 -9.16
C LEU A 295 3.55 11.10 -9.51
N PHE A 296 2.70 11.65 -8.64
CA PHE A 296 2.09 12.98 -8.81
C PHE A 296 2.79 14.07 -7.98
N GLY A 297 3.92 13.75 -7.35
CA GLY A 297 4.63 14.62 -6.43
C GLY A 297 4.21 14.48 -4.96
N PRO A 298 4.85 15.25 -4.04
CA PRO A 298 4.66 15.16 -2.59
C PRO A 298 3.19 15.25 -2.12
N ALA A 299 2.36 16.06 -2.78
CA ALA A 299 0.95 16.24 -2.41
C ALA A 299 0.16 14.93 -2.42
N SER A 300 0.48 14.01 -3.34
CA SER A 300 -0.20 12.73 -3.45
C SER A 300 0.16 11.74 -2.33
N LEU A 301 1.40 11.80 -1.80
CA LEU A 301 1.77 11.06 -0.60
C LEU A 301 1.10 11.64 0.64
N PHE A 302 1.01 12.98 0.72
CA PHE A 302 0.29 13.66 1.79
C PHE A 302 -1.16 13.21 1.83
N GLU A 303 -1.87 13.27 0.69
CA GLU A 303 -3.24 12.80 0.56
C GLU A 303 -3.42 11.34 1.02
N ALA A 304 -2.54 10.44 0.58
CA ALA A 304 -2.61 9.03 0.95
C ALA A 304 -2.44 8.81 2.47
N ARG A 305 -1.54 9.56 3.13
CA ARG A 305 -1.38 9.52 4.58
C ARG A 305 -2.57 10.14 5.31
N SER A 306 -3.06 11.28 4.84
CA SER A 306 -4.21 11.96 5.43
C SER A 306 -5.46 11.07 5.42
N GLN A 307 -5.71 10.37 4.31
CA GLN A 307 -6.78 9.37 4.22
C GLN A 307 -6.61 8.25 5.26
N ALA A 308 -5.41 7.67 5.37
CA ALA A 308 -5.15 6.61 6.35
C ALA A 308 -5.34 7.09 7.81
N MET A 309 -4.98 8.33 8.09
CA MET A 309 -5.11 8.97 9.40
C MET A 309 -6.52 9.49 9.70
N GLY A 310 -7.39 9.62 8.69
CA GLY A 310 -8.73 10.21 8.84
C GLY A 310 -8.71 11.74 8.98
N VAL A 311 -7.69 12.41 8.44
CA VAL A 311 -7.55 13.88 8.47
C VAL A 311 -7.72 14.47 7.07
N LYS A 312 -8.14 15.74 6.99
CA LYS A 312 -8.32 16.48 5.74
C LYS A 312 -7.08 17.29 5.40
#